data_AF-A0A0T6A2G6-F1
#
_entry.id   AF-A0A0T6A2G6-F1
#
_cell.length_a   1.000
_cell.length_b   1.000
_cell.length_c   1.000
_cell.angle_alpha   90.00
_cell.angle_beta   90.00
_cell.angle_gamma   90.00
#
_symmetry.space_group_name_H-M   'P 1'
#
loop_
_entity.id
_entity.type
_entity.pdbx_description
1 polymer ?
#
loop_
_entity_poly.entity_id
_entity_poly.type
_entity_poly.pdbx_seq_one_letter_code
_entity_poly.pdbx_strand_id
1 'polypeptide(L)'
;MYGVGRTLRLAVEKSGSERRQYSRFLVGGRAKGRVTAVYEASLLDLSLGGALIEHVHIVRPGTTSYLILRMKGRDVNLRCRIIRSSVHRVQVESDGGRALVFQTGLQFVDRSDATMQMISDYIMSTVGTIDPPLTRP
;
A
#
# COMPACT_ATOMS: atom_id res chain seq x y z
N MET A 1 -50.22 -8.97 24.67
CA MET A 1 -49.90 -10.00 25.68
C MET A 1 -49.24 -11.17 24.94
N TYR A 2 -48.15 -11.74 25.48
CA TYR A 2 -47.24 -12.80 24.96
C TYR A 2 -46.34 -12.34 23.79
N GLY A 3 -45.01 -12.24 23.89
CA GLY A 3 -43.98 -13.17 24.39
C GLY A 3 -43.12 -13.55 23.17
N VAL A 4 -41.79 -13.65 23.14
CA VAL A 4 -40.81 -14.13 24.12
C VAL A 4 -39.43 -13.64 23.64
N GLY A 5 -38.62 -13.13 24.56
CA GLY A 5 -37.23 -12.74 24.29
C GLY A 5 -36.39 -13.94 23.85
N ARG A 6 -35.66 -13.81 22.74
CA ARG A 6 -34.61 -14.75 22.38
C ARG A 6 -33.37 -14.44 23.20
N THR A 7 -33.28 -15.08 24.36
CA THR A 7 -32.01 -15.29 25.07
C THR A 7 -31.12 -16.13 24.17
N LEU A 8 -30.08 -15.52 23.59
CA LEU A 8 -29.00 -16.23 22.91
C LEU A 8 -28.24 -17.04 23.97
N ARG A 9 -28.50 -18.35 24.02
CA ARG A 9 -27.72 -19.29 24.85
C ARG A 9 -26.31 -19.41 24.26
N LEU A 10 -25.32 -18.90 24.97
CA LEU A 10 -23.91 -19.24 24.77
C LEU A 10 -23.69 -20.64 25.36
N ALA A 11 -23.91 -21.68 24.55
CA ALA A 11 -23.38 -23.00 24.83
C ALA A 11 -22.14 -23.18 23.96
N VAL A 12 -20.96 -23.02 24.56
CA VAL A 12 -19.67 -23.36 23.94
C VAL A 12 -19.33 -24.78 24.37
N GLU A 13 -19.73 -25.77 23.57
CA GLU A 13 -19.05 -27.06 23.59
C GLU A 13 -17.78 -26.92 22.76
N LYS A 14 -16.63 -26.99 23.45
CA LYS A 14 -15.31 -26.73 22.89
C LYS A 14 -14.79 -28.00 22.22
N SER A 15 -15.05 -28.17 20.93
CA SER A 15 -14.41 -29.19 20.10
C SER A 15 -13.58 -28.56 18.98
N GLY A 16 -12.27 -28.86 18.96
CA GLY A 16 -11.32 -28.43 17.92
C GLY A 16 -10.60 -27.12 18.24
N SER A 17 -9.37 -26.97 17.75
CA SER A 17 -8.47 -25.84 18.05
C SER A 17 -9.09 -24.49 17.65
N GLU A 18 -9.79 -23.86 18.60
CA GLU A 18 -10.37 -22.56 18.41
C GLU A 18 -9.26 -21.50 18.28
N ARG A 19 -8.90 -21.17 17.03
CA ARG A 19 -7.90 -20.13 16.69
C ARG A 19 -8.45 -18.71 16.84
N ARG A 20 -9.76 -18.57 17.09
CA ARG A 20 -10.41 -17.26 17.15
C ARG A 20 -10.13 -16.64 18.52
N GLN A 21 -9.42 -15.52 18.53
CA GLN A 21 -9.15 -14.77 19.75
C GLN A 21 -10.39 -14.05 20.30
N TYR A 22 -11.36 -13.71 19.43
CA TYR A 22 -12.52 -12.91 19.80
C TYR A 22 -13.80 -13.38 19.13
N SER A 23 -14.92 -13.18 19.84
CA SER A 23 -16.28 -13.41 19.31
C SER A 23 -16.56 -12.53 18.10
N ARG A 24 -17.33 -13.06 17.14
CA ARG A 24 -17.78 -12.32 15.94
C ARG A 24 -19.29 -12.21 15.93
N PHE A 25 -19.80 -11.07 15.44
CA PHE A 25 -21.22 -10.84 15.25
C PHE A 25 -21.50 -10.51 13.77
N LEU A 26 -22.66 -10.97 13.26
CA LEU A 26 -23.06 -10.72 11.89
C LEU A 26 -23.60 -9.28 11.74
N VAL A 27 -22.96 -8.47 10.90
CA VAL A 27 -23.34 -7.05 10.69
C VAL A 27 -24.35 -6.88 9.54
N GLY A 28 -24.61 -7.92 8.75
CA GLY A 28 -25.63 -7.93 7.70
C GLY A 28 -25.36 -6.96 6.55
N GLY A 29 -24.09 -6.65 6.25
CA GLY A 29 -23.72 -5.76 5.13
C GLY A 29 -24.01 -4.27 5.34
N ARG A 30 -24.46 -3.87 6.54
CA ARG A 30 -24.76 -2.47 6.91
C ARG A 30 -23.50 -1.60 7.05
N ALA A 31 -22.37 -2.20 7.41
CA ALA A 31 -21.09 -1.53 7.45
C ALA A 31 -20.37 -1.63 6.11
N LYS A 32 -19.72 -0.54 5.68
CA LYS A 32 -18.81 -0.52 4.53
C LYS A 32 -17.39 -0.34 5.04
N GLY A 33 -16.42 -0.94 4.34
CA GLY A 33 -15.01 -0.82 4.65
C GLY A 33 -14.17 -0.96 3.37
N ARG A 34 -12.93 -0.50 3.42
CA ARG A 34 -11.94 -0.69 2.36
C ARG A 34 -10.76 -1.45 2.95
N VAL A 35 -10.32 -2.49 2.25
CA VAL A 35 -9.10 -3.25 2.57
C VAL A 35 -8.11 -2.96 1.47
N THR A 36 -6.90 -2.53 1.83
CA THR A 36 -5.79 -2.30 0.90
C THR A 36 -4.73 -3.38 1.12
N ALA A 37 -4.30 -4.03 0.04
CA ALA A 37 -3.20 -4.99 0.10
C ALA A 37 -1.84 -4.25 0.10
N VAL A 38 -0.85 -4.85 0.75
CA VAL A 38 0.56 -4.44 0.64
C VAL A 38 1.20 -5.31 -0.43
N TYR A 39 1.91 -4.69 -1.37
CA TYR A 39 2.64 -5.38 -2.41
C TYR A 39 3.94 -4.65 -2.70
N GLU A 40 4.91 -5.39 -3.22
CA GLU A 40 6.20 -4.84 -3.63
C GLU A 40 6.05 -3.88 -4.81
N ALA A 41 6.80 -2.79 -4.76
CA ALA A 41 6.88 -1.80 -5.81
C ALA A 41 8.28 -1.22 -5.89
N SER A 42 8.77 -0.99 -7.10
CA SER A 42 10.05 -0.31 -7.33
C SER A 42 9.82 1.19 -7.42
N LEU A 43 10.58 1.98 -6.66
CA LEU A 43 10.57 3.43 -6.74
C LEU A 43 11.36 3.88 -7.97
N LEU A 44 10.72 4.56 -8.92
CA LEU A 44 11.34 5.03 -10.17
C LEU A 44 11.76 6.50 -10.08
N ASP A 45 10.93 7.33 -9.46
CA ASP A 45 11.26 8.72 -9.15
C ASP A 45 10.72 9.12 -7.77
N LEU A 46 11.31 10.16 -7.20
CA LEU A 46 10.90 10.72 -5.92
C LEU A 46 11.08 12.23 -5.92
N SER A 47 10.06 12.93 -5.42
CA SER A 47 10.07 14.37 -5.16
C SER A 47 9.49 14.65 -3.78
N LEU A 48 9.52 15.92 -3.36
CA LEU A 48 8.81 16.38 -2.17
C LEU A 48 7.28 16.30 -2.31
N GLY A 49 6.74 16.27 -3.54
CA GLY A 49 5.30 16.27 -3.78
C GLY A 49 4.70 14.88 -4.02
N GLY A 50 5.53 13.89 -4.31
CA GLY A 50 5.07 12.60 -4.81
C GLY A 50 6.18 11.73 -5.35
N ALA A 51 5.78 10.61 -5.95
CA ALA A 51 6.68 9.59 -6.48
C ALA A 51 6.04 8.84 -7.65
N LEU A 52 6.88 8.29 -8.52
CA LEU A 52 6.53 7.30 -9.54
C LEU A 52 7.02 5.94 -9.10
N ILE A 53 6.14 4.95 -9.16
CA ILE A 53 6.46 3.56 -8.81
C ILE A 53 6.11 2.61 -9.95
N GLU A 54 6.83 1.50 -10.01
CA GLU A 54 6.55 0.34 -10.87
C GLU A 54 6.06 -0.85 -10.03
N HIS A 55 5.00 -1.53 -10.46
CA HIS A 55 4.47 -2.72 -9.78
C HIS A 55 3.57 -3.57 -10.69
N VAL A 56 3.22 -4.79 -10.25
CA VAL A 56 2.40 -5.75 -11.05
C VAL A 56 0.90 -5.76 -10.70
N HIS A 57 0.48 -4.93 -9.75
CA HIS A 57 -0.92 -4.89 -9.29
C HIS A 57 -1.73 -3.78 -9.94
N ILE A 58 -3.03 -4.00 -10.17
CA ILE A 58 -3.94 -2.96 -10.66
C ILE A 58 -4.28 -2.00 -9.51
N VAL A 59 -4.06 -0.70 -9.73
CA VAL A 59 -4.45 0.36 -8.81
C VAL A 59 -5.33 1.39 -9.50
N ARG A 60 -6.31 1.92 -8.78
CA ARG A 60 -7.28 2.86 -9.34
C ARG A 60 -6.88 4.31 -9.02
N PRO A 61 -6.79 5.20 -10.03
CA PRO A 61 -6.69 6.64 -9.80
C PRO A 61 -7.77 7.16 -8.84
N GLY A 62 -7.41 8.17 -8.05
CA GLY A 62 -8.25 8.74 -6.99
C GLY A 62 -8.27 7.95 -5.68
N THR A 63 -7.68 6.75 -5.64
CA THR A 63 -7.60 5.95 -4.41
C THR A 63 -6.54 6.50 -3.46
N THR A 64 -6.83 6.52 -2.16
CA THR A 64 -5.82 6.75 -1.12
C THR A 64 -5.11 5.44 -0.81
N SER A 65 -3.77 5.49 -0.79
CA SER A 65 -2.90 4.37 -0.43
C SER A 65 -1.79 4.84 0.51
N TYR A 66 -0.97 3.91 0.98
CA TYR A 66 0.27 4.20 1.69
C TYR A 66 1.44 3.69 0.87
N LEU A 67 2.48 4.51 0.75
CA LEU A 67 3.79 4.09 0.27
C LEU A 67 4.71 3.95 1.49
N ILE A 68 5.25 2.76 1.70
CA ILE A 68 6.20 2.46 2.77
C ILE A 68 7.59 2.54 2.17
N LEU A 69 8.39 3.52 2.57
CA LEU A 69 9.77 3.70 2.11
C LEU A 69 10.75 3.46 3.25
N ARG A 70 11.76 2.65 2.98
CA ARG A 70 12.91 2.45 3.87
C ARG A 70 13.93 3.56 3.64
N MET A 71 13.98 4.56 4.52
CA MET A 71 14.90 5.70 4.44
C MET A 71 15.82 5.73 5.65
N LYS A 72 17.15 5.74 5.43
CA LYS A 72 18.17 5.79 6.49
C LYS A 72 17.93 4.80 7.65
N GLY A 73 17.49 3.57 7.31
CA GLY A 73 17.22 2.56 8.32
C GLY A 73 15.94 2.78 9.14
N ARG A 74 15.00 3.60 8.65
CA ARG A 74 13.65 3.76 9.21
C ARG A 74 12.58 3.58 8.14
N ASP A 75 11.42 3.09 8.53
CA ASP A 75 10.27 2.96 7.64
C ASP A 75 9.43 4.22 7.75
N VAL A 76 9.21 4.87 6.61
CA VAL A 76 8.40 6.08 6.49
C VAL A 76 7.13 5.70 5.74
N ASN A 77 6.00 5.82 6.42
CA ASN A 77 4.68 5.60 5.85
C ASN A 77 4.12 6.90 5.29
N LEU A 78 4.11 7.02 3.96
CA LEU A 78 3.60 8.19 3.26
C LEU A 78 2.16 7.94 2.83
N ARG A 79 1.22 8.75 3.30
CA ARG A 79 -0.15 8.72 2.77
C ARG A 79 -0.16 9.37 1.40
N CYS A 80 -0.65 8.64 0.40
CA CYS A 80 -0.61 9.05 -0.99
C CYS A 80 -2.00 8.97 -1.64
N ARG A 81 -2.25 9.83 -2.64
CA ARG A 81 -3.34 9.68 -3.60
C ARG A 81 -2.77 9.18 -4.92
N ILE A 82 -3.41 8.16 -5.49
CA ILE A 82 -3.08 7.72 -6.85
C ILE A 82 -3.59 8.79 -7.83
N ILE A 83 -2.68 9.42 -8.59
CA ILE A 83 -3.03 10.44 -9.57
C ILE A 83 -3.24 9.83 -10.96
N ARG A 84 -2.37 8.89 -11.34
CA ARG A 84 -2.44 8.14 -12.59
C ARG A 84 -1.90 6.72 -12.40
N SER A 85 -2.37 5.78 -13.21
CA SER A 85 -1.78 4.44 -13.32
C SER A 85 -2.02 3.92 -14.73
N SER A 86 -0.96 3.42 -15.36
CA SER A 86 -1.00 2.92 -16.75
C SER A 86 -0.10 1.71 -16.89
N VAL A 87 -0.51 0.76 -17.74
CA VAL A 87 0.36 -0.35 -18.15
C VAL A 87 1.58 0.26 -18.85
N HIS A 88 2.77 -0.09 -18.36
CA HIS A 88 4.05 0.34 -18.89
C HIS A 88 4.65 -0.73 -19.80
N ARG A 89 4.63 -1.99 -19.37
CA ARG A 89 5.17 -3.13 -20.13
C ARG A 89 4.50 -4.45 -19.73
N VAL A 90 4.75 -5.48 -20.53
CA VAL A 90 4.44 -6.87 -20.19
C VAL A 90 5.74 -7.54 -19.75
N GLN A 91 5.72 -8.20 -18.60
CA GLN A 91 6.83 -9.01 -18.11
C GLN A 91 6.51 -10.48 -18.31
N VAL A 92 7.44 -11.22 -18.90
CA VAL A 92 7.36 -12.68 -18.95
C VAL A 92 8.02 -13.21 -17.68
N GLU A 93 7.27 -13.97 -16.91
CA GLU A 93 7.73 -14.61 -15.69
C GLU A 93 8.49 -15.90 -16.00
N SER A 94 9.27 -16.39 -15.04
CA SER A 94 10.11 -17.59 -15.19
C SER A 94 9.32 -18.86 -15.51
N ASP A 95 8.02 -18.89 -15.19
CA ASP A 95 7.10 -20.00 -15.45
C ASP A 95 6.39 -19.89 -16.82
N GLY A 96 6.74 -18.88 -17.63
CA GLY A 96 6.09 -18.58 -18.91
C GLY A 96 4.81 -17.75 -18.77
N GLY A 97 4.41 -17.39 -17.55
CA GLY A 97 3.34 -16.46 -17.27
C GLY A 97 3.62 -15.05 -17.81
N ARG A 98 2.57 -14.25 -17.98
CA ARG A 98 2.68 -12.85 -18.38
C ARG A 98 2.05 -11.96 -17.32
N ALA A 99 2.84 -11.07 -16.75
CA ALA A 99 2.39 -10.04 -15.83
C ALA A 99 2.34 -8.67 -16.53
N LEU A 100 1.30 -7.89 -16.24
CA LEU A 100 1.27 -6.49 -16.62
C LEU A 100 2.01 -5.68 -15.57
N VAL A 101 2.97 -4.90 -16.03
CA VAL A 101 3.74 -4.00 -15.19
C VAL A 101 3.17 -2.60 -15.36
N PHE A 102 2.75 -2.00 -14.26
CA PHE A 102 2.15 -0.68 -14.18
C PHE A 102 3.15 0.34 -13.71
N GLN A 103 3.09 1.53 -14.28
CA GLN A 103 3.67 2.73 -13.69
C GLN A 103 2.58 3.58 -13.07
N THR A 104 2.77 3.97 -11.82
CA THR A 104 1.76 4.67 -11.03
C THR A 104 2.34 5.92 -10.41
N GLY A 105 1.71 7.06 -10.71
CA GLY A 105 2.06 8.35 -10.13
C GLY A 105 1.29 8.58 -8.82
N LEU A 106 2.03 8.92 -7.78
CA LEU A 106 1.55 9.15 -6.42
C LEU A 106 1.72 10.62 -6.05
N GLN A 107 0.73 11.21 -5.39
CA GLN A 107 0.85 12.51 -4.72
C GLN A 107 0.79 12.31 -3.21
N PHE A 108 1.73 12.90 -2.47
CA PHE A 108 1.71 12.87 -1.00
C PHE A 108 0.61 13.78 -0.47
N VAL A 109 -0.24 13.23 0.40
CA VAL A 109 -1.41 13.92 0.97
C VAL A 109 -1.08 14.54 2.32
N ASP A 110 -0.35 13.81 3.17
CA ASP A 110 0.09 14.30 4.48
C ASP A 110 1.54 14.76 4.38
N ARG A 111 1.76 16.07 4.49
CA ARG A 111 3.07 16.72 4.32
C ARG A 111 3.52 17.38 5.62
N SER A 112 3.64 16.60 6.69
CA SER A 112 4.22 17.13 7.94
C SER A 112 5.65 17.59 7.69
N ASP A 113 6.09 18.68 8.33
CA ASP A 113 7.44 19.22 8.15
C ASP A 113 8.52 18.17 8.44
N ALA A 114 8.32 17.32 9.45
CA ALA A 114 9.24 16.24 9.77
C ALA A 114 9.32 15.20 8.64
N THR A 115 8.19 14.82 8.03
CA THR A 115 8.16 13.91 6.88
C THR A 115 8.83 14.53 5.67
N MET A 116 8.54 15.81 5.40
CA MET A 116 9.11 16.55 4.28
C MET A 116 10.63 16.71 4.41
N GLN A 117 11.12 16.98 5.62
CA GLN A 117 12.54 17.03 5.90
C GLN A 117 13.21 15.68 5.69
N MET A 118 12.60 14.58 6.15
CA MET A 118 13.15 13.23 5.92
C MET A 118 13.25 12.88 4.43
N ILE A 119 12.23 13.22 3.63
CA ILE A 119 12.24 13.02 2.17
C ILE A 119 13.34 13.89 1.54
N SER A 120 13.44 15.16 1.93
CA SER A 120 14.47 16.09 1.44
C SER A 120 15.87 15.57 1.72
N ASP A 121 16.13 15.17 2.96
CA ASP A 121 17.41 14.61 3.39
C ASP A 121 17.78 13.34 2.63
N TYR A 122 16.78 12.50 2.34
CA TYR A 122 16.97 11.28 1.55
C TYR A 122 17.38 11.62 0.12
N ILE A 123 16.62 12.51 -0.56
CA ILE A 123 16.94 12.97 -1.92
C ILE A 123 18.37 13.53 -1.98
N MET A 124 18.74 14.40 -1.04
CA MET A 124 20.09 15.00 -1.00
C MET A 124 21.18 13.95 -0.78
N SER A 125 20.92 12.93 0.03
CA SER A 125 21.89 11.84 0.25
C SER A 125 22.10 10.96 -0.99
N THR A 126 21.07 10.80 -1.82
CA THR A 126 21.12 9.99 -3.04
C THR A 126 21.73 10.75 -4.23
N VAL A 127 21.48 12.06 -4.35
CA VAL A 127 22.05 12.88 -5.43
C VAL A 127 23.58 12.96 -5.36
N GLY A 128 24.17 12.85 -4.17
CA GLY A 128 25.62 12.76 -4.00
C GLY A 128 26.25 11.41 -4.37
N THR A 129 25.45 10.39 -4.71
CA THR A 129 25.92 9.03 -5.04
C THR A 129 25.74 8.64 -6.50
N ILE A 130 25.10 9.51 -7.31
CA ILE A 130 24.93 9.28 -8.74
C ILE A 130 26.11 9.94 -9.46
N ASP A 131 27.09 9.13 -9.88
CA ASP A 131 28.13 9.61 -10.79
C ASP A 131 27.49 10.28 -12.03
N PRO A 132 28.08 11.37 -12.56
CA PRO A 132 27.57 12.00 -13.77
C PRO A 132 27.49 10.97 -14.91
N PRO A 133 26.49 11.08 -15.81
CA PRO A 133 26.36 10.13 -16.91
C PRO A 133 27.67 10.11 -17.68
N LEU A 134 28.22 8.91 -17.88
CA LEU A 134 29.35 8.69 -18.78
C LEU A 134 28.93 9.18 -20.17
N THR A 135 29.31 10.40 -20.52
CA THR A 135 29.33 10.88 -21.91
C THR A 135 30.24 9.94 -22.67
N ARG A 136 29.66 9.12 -23.55
CA ARG A 136 30.44 8.38 -24.53
C ARG A 136 31.06 9.37 -25.54
N PRO A 137 32.30 9.12 -25.99
CA PRO A 137 32.98 9.96 -26.98
C PRO A 137 32.27 9.95 -28.34
#